data_AF-A0A949H782-F1
#
_entry.id   AF-A0A949H782-F1
#
_cell.length_a   1.000
_cell.length_b   1.000
_cell.length_c   1.000
_cell.angle_alpha   90.00
_cell.angle_beta   90.00
_cell.angle_gamma   90.00
#
_symmetry.space_group_name_H-M   'P 1'
#
loop_
_entity.id
_entity.type
_entity.pdbx_description
1 polymer ?
#
loop_
_entity_poly.entity_id
_entity_poly.type
_entity_poly.pdbx_seq_one_letter_code
_entity_poly.pdbx_strand_id
1 'polypeptide(L)'
;MEQRYVGKVAVVTGAASGIGRAVAQRLGAEGAEVACLDVDAASAVATAEGIGAEAVGLACDVSDWGTVESTIAAITDRFGQIDVLCNVAGIGGFAESHLIDPAVYARMIAINLTGTFLMCRAVLPQMVERGHGVIINTASTAGIMGQPWSAGYCSSKAGVVGLTKALATEYDTPIRINAVSPGG
;
A
#
# COMPACT_ATOMS: atom_id res chain seq x y z
N MET A 1 14.38 -20.60 0.77
CA MET A 1 13.36 -19.89 1.57
C MET A 1 12.11 -20.75 1.62
N GLU A 2 11.35 -20.69 2.71
CA GLU A 2 10.09 -21.41 2.85
C GLU A 2 9.02 -20.79 1.92
N GLN A 3 8.32 -21.62 1.14
CA GLN A 3 7.38 -21.23 0.09
C GLN A 3 5.98 -20.93 0.67
N ARG A 4 5.90 -19.91 1.54
CA ARG A 4 4.71 -19.61 2.37
C ARG A 4 3.55 -18.97 1.61
N TYR A 5 3.80 -18.42 0.43
CA TYR A 5 2.83 -17.64 -0.36
C TYR A 5 2.51 -18.25 -1.73
N VAL A 6 2.81 -19.54 -1.94
CA VAL A 6 2.44 -20.24 -3.18
C VAL A 6 0.94 -20.14 -3.42
N GLY A 7 0.56 -19.73 -4.64
CA GLY A 7 -0.83 -19.54 -5.05
C GLY A 7 -1.51 -18.34 -4.38
N LYS A 8 -0.74 -17.37 -3.86
CA LYS A 8 -1.25 -16.11 -3.33
C LYS A 8 -0.86 -14.96 -4.25
N VAL A 9 -1.83 -14.09 -4.50
CA VAL A 9 -1.61 -12.87 -5.30
C VAL A 9 -1.46 -11.68 -4.35
N ALA A 10 -0.35 -10.96 -4.46
CA ALA A 10 -0.03 -9.81 -3.65
C ALA A 10 0.13 -8.53 -4.48
N VAL A 11 -0.50 -7.46 -4.04
CA VAL A 11 -0.32 -6.11 -4.57
C VAL A 11 0.52 -5.29 -3.61
N VAL A 12 1.58 -4.66 -4.10
CA VAL A 12 2.47 -3.82 -3.28
C VAL A 12 2.59 -2.44 -3.91
N THR A 13 2.15 -1.40 -3.20
CA THR A 13 2.32 0.00 -3.65
C THR A 13 3.65 0.57 -3.20
N GLY A 14 4.20 1.55 -3.91
CA GLY A 14 5.53 2.10 -3.61
C GLY A 14 6.65 1.10 -3.92
N ALA A 15 6.41 0.17 -4.85
CA ALA A 15 7.28 -0.97 -5.10
C ALA A 15 8.54 -0.63 -5.91
N ALA A 16 8.67 0.59 -6.46
CA ALA A 16 9.89 0.98 -7.16
C ALA A 16 11.12 1.06 -6.24
N SER A 17 10.92 1.27 -4.93
CA SER A 17 12.04 1.55 -4.02
C SER A 17 11.79 1.14 -2.57
N GLY A 18 12.85 1.29 -1.75
CA GLY A 18 12.78 1.20 -0.29
C GLY A 18 12.06 -0.04 0.25
N ILE A 19 11.15 0.19 1.20
CA ILE A 19 10.38 -0.86 1.86
C ILE A 19 9.47 -1.57 0.86
N GLY A 20 8.82 -0.86 -0.07
CA GLY A 20 7.90 -1.48 -1.03
C GLY A 20 8.60 -2.50 -1.91
N ARG A 21 9.77 -2.13 -2.48
CA ARG A 21 10.61 -3.06 -3.25
C ARG A 21 11.03 -4.27 -2.43
N ALA A 22 11.47 -4.06 -1.19
CA ALA A 22 11.88 -5.16 -0.31
C ALA A 22 10.72 -6.10 0.04
N VAL A 23 9.51 -5.57 0.27
CA VAL A 23 8.30 -6.38 0.49
C VAL A 23 7.95 -7.19 -0.74
N ALA A 24 7.92 -6.56 -1.92
CA ALA A 24 7.62 -7.24 -3.18
C ALA A 24 8.59 -8.39 -3.46
N GLN A 25 9.90 -8.13 -3.35
CA GLN A 25 10.95 -9.14 -3.51
C GLN A 25 10.81 -10.27 -2.50
N ARG A 26 10.49 -9.95 -1.25
CA ARG A 26 10.32 -10.97 -0.20
C ARG A 26 9.11 -11.86 -0.43
N LEU A 27 7.97 -11.30 -0.85
CA LEU A 27 6.76 -12.06 -1.17
C LEU A 27 7.00 -12.98 -2.37
N GLY A 28 7.63 -12.46 -3.44
CA GLY A 28 7.97 -13.26 -4.61
C GLY A 28 8.95 -14.40 -4.30
N ALA A 29 9.97 -14.15 -3.47
CA ALA A 29 10.91 -15.18 -3.03
C ALA A 29 10.27 -16.31 -2.19
N GLU A 30 9.05 -16.09 -1.70
CA GLU A 30 8.26 -17.07 -0.94
C GLU A 30 7.07 -17.63 -1.75
N GLY A 31 7.04 -17.38 -3.06
CA GLY A 31 6.14 -18.02 -4.02
C GLY A 31 4.88 -17.23 -4.39
N ALA A 32 4.76 -15.98 -3.98
CA ALA A 32 3.62 -15.14 -4.36
C ALA A 32 3.71 -14.70 -5.84
N GLU A 33 2.55 -14.55 -6.47
CA GLU A 33 2.39 -13.72 -7.66
C GLU A 33 2.30 -12.26 -7.22
N VAL A 34 3.10 -11.35 -7.79
CA VAL A 34 3.28 -9.99 -7.24
C VAL A 34 3.02 -8.89 -8.27
N ALA A 35 2.03 -8.05 -8.00
CA ALA A 35 1.85 -6.77 -8.70
C ALA A 35 2.61 -5.65 -7.96
N CYS A 36 3.67 -5.16 -8.59
CA CYS A 36 4.50 -4.05 -8.13
C CYS A 36 3.93 -2.72 -8.68
N LEU A 37 3.38 -1.88 -7.81
CA LEU A 37 2.77 -0.61 -8.18
C LEU A 37 3.63 0.57 -7.76
N ASP A 38 3.86 1.51 -8.67
CA ASP A 38 4.53 2.78 -8.37
C ASP A 38 4.19 3.85 -9.41
N VAL A 39 4.39 5.12 -9.09
CA VAL A 39 4.31 6.20 -10.09
C VAL A 39 5.49 6.14 -11.07
N ASP A 40 6.64 5.62 -10.62
CA ASP A 40 7.77 5.29 -11.49
C ASP A 40 7.60 3.88 -12.08
N ALA A 41 6.94 3.83 -13.24
CA ALA A 41 6.65 2.59 -13.96
C ALA A 41 7.93 1.78 -14.29
N ALA A 42 9.02 2.45 -14.67
CA ALA A 42 10.24 1.78 -15.08
C ALA A 42 10.88 1.04 -13.90
N SER A 43 10.95 1.69 -12.74
CA SER A 43 11.50 1.08 -11.52
C SER A 43 10.58 0.00 -10.93
N ALA A 44 9.25 0.14 -11.07
CA ALA A 44 8.30 -0.91 -10.70
C ALA A 44 8.47 -2.17 -11.59
N VAL A 45 8.65 -1.99 -12.90
CA VAL A 45 8.95 -3.07 -13.85
C VAL A 45 10.27 -3.74 -13.50
N ALA A 46 11.33 -2.98 -13.28
CA ALA A 46 12.64 -3.53 -12.89
C ALA A 46 12.56 -4.34 -11.58
N THR A 47 11.72 -3.92 -10.63
CA THR A 47 11.47 -4.70 -9.41
C THR A 47 10.79 -6.02 -9.70
N ALA A 48 9.75 -6.02 -10.55
CA ALA A 48 9.04 -7.23 -10.95
C ALA A 48 9.94 -8.20 -11.75
N GLU A 49 10.76 -7.70 -12.68
CA GLU A 49 11.73 -8.50 -13.43
C GLU A 49 12.74 -9.20 -12.50
N GLY A 50 13.16 -8.53 -11.43
CA GLY A 50 14.02 -9.11 -10.39
C GLY A 50 13.36 -10.23 -9.57
N ILE A 51 12.02 -10.33 -9.58
CA ILE A 51 11.26 -11.40 -8.95
C ILE A 51 11.09 -12.58 -9.90
N GLY A 52 10.71 -12.32 -11.15
CA GLY A 52 10.51 -13.34 -12.19
C GLY A 52 9.13 -13.31 -12.85
N ALA A 53 8.78 -14.39 -13.56
CA ALA A 53 7.58 -14.46 -14.41
C ALA A 53 6.25 -14.25 -13.66
N GLU A 54 6.23 -14.55 -12.36
CA GLU A 54 5.06 -14.40 -11.48
C GLU A 54 4.82 -12.95 -11.02
N ALA A 55 5.64 -11.99 -11.46
CA ALA A 55 5.48 -10.59 -11.09
C ALA A 55 5.20 -9.67 -12.29
N VAL A 56 4.52 -8.56 -12.03
CA VAL A 56 4.27 -7.50 -13.01
C VAL A 56 4.50 -6.13 -12.37
N GLY A 57 5.16 -5.22 -13.09
CA GLY A 57 5.28 -3.83 -12.70
C GLY A 57 4.26 -2.97 -13.44
N LEU A 58 3.54 -2.10 -12.73
CA LEU A 58 2.53 -1.22 -13.31
C LEU A 58 2.66 0.20 -12.76
N ALA A 59 2.39 1.18 -13.61
CA ALA A 59 2.25 2.57 -13.21
C ALA A 59 0.97 2.76 -12.40
N CYS A 60 1.04 3.34 -11.20
CA CYS A 60 -0.13 3.67 -10.41
C CYS A 60 0.14 4.85 -9.46
N ASP A 61 -0.59 5.96 -9.65
CA ASP A 61 -0.71 7.00 -8.64
C ASP A 61 -1.84 6.65 -7.68
N VAL A 62 -1.47 6.26 -6.45
CA VAL A 62 -2.44 5.85 -5.44
C VAL A 62 -3.38 7.00 -5.02
N SER A 63 -3.04 8.26 -5.29
CA SER A 63 -3.90 9.41 -4.98
C SER A 63 -4.95 9.70 -6.05
N ASP A 64 -4.85 9.05 -7.22
CA ASP A 64 -5.82 9.19 -8.32
C ASP A 64 -6.80 8.02 -8.35
N TRP A 65 -8.09 8.35 -8.24
CA TRP A 65 -9.16 7.36 -8.22
C TRP A 65 -9.23 6.48 -9.46
N GLY A 66 -9.20 7.09 -10.65
CA GLY A 66 -9.39 6.38 -11.91
C GLY A 66 -8.22 5.42 -12.18
N THR A 67 -7.01 5.85 -11.84
CA THR A 67 -5.80 5.05 -11.92
C THR A 67 -5.86 3.86 -10.98
N VAL A 68 -6.29 4.05 -9.72
CA VAL A 68 -6.44 2.95 -8.75
C VAL A 68 -7.46 1.92 -9.22
N GLU A 69 -8.67 2.34 -9.63
CA GLU A 69 -9.72 1.41 -10.06
C GLU A 69 -9.31 0.60 -11.30
N SER A 70 -8.77 1.27 -12.32
CA SER A 70 -8.32 0.59 -13.54
C SER A 70 -7.13 -0.35 -13.30
N THR A 71 -6.19 0.03 -12.42
CA THR A 71 -5.04 -0.82 -12.07
C THR A 71 -5.47 -2.07 -11.31
N ILE A 72 -6.34 -1.94 -10.32
CA ILE A 72 -6.84 -3.09 -9.54
C ILE A 72 -7.68 -4.03 -10.41
N ALA A 73 -8.49 -3.50 -11.33
CA ALA A 73 -9.21 -4.30 -12.30
C ALA A 73 -8.24 -5.11 -13.19
N ALA A 74 -7.22 -4.46 -13.75
CA ALA A 74 -6.22 -5.14 -14.60
C ALA A 74 -5.44 -6.22 -13.85
N ILE A 75 -5.11 -6.02 -12.57
CA ILE A 75 -4.48 -7.04 -11.71
C ILE A 75 -5.42 -8.21 -11.49
N THR A 76 -6.70 -7.93 -11.19
CA THR A 76 -7.71 -8.97 -10.96
C THR A 76 -7.97 -9.78 -12.23
N ASP A 77 -8.04 -9.15 -13.40
CA ASP A 77 -8.18 -9.83 -14.68
C ASP A 77 -6.96 -10.72 -15.01
N ARG A 78 -5.75 -10.27 -14.64
CA ARG A 78 -4.52 -11.01 -14.89
C ARG A 78 -4.36 -12.23 -13.98
N PHE A 79 -4.57 -12.05 -12.69
CA PHE A 79 -4.24 -13.04 -11.66
C PHE A 79 -5.48 -13.75 -11.09
N GLY A 80 -6.68 -13.35 -11.51
CA GLY A 80 -7.97 -13.88 -11.06
C GLY A 80 -8.44 -13.34 -9.71
N GLN A 81 -7.54 -13.03 -8.78
CA GLN A 81 -7.86 -12.54 -7.44
C GLN A 81 -6.75 -11.70 -6.83
N ILE A 82 -7.05 -11.00 -5.75
CA ILE A 82 -6.07 -10.36 -4.87
C ILE A 82 -6.24 -10.93 -3.46
N ASP A 83 -5.19 -11.53 -2.91
CA ASP A 83 -5.19 -12.11 -1.56
C ASP A 83 -4.55 -11.17 -0.53
N VAL A 84 -3.54 -10.43 -0.94
CA VAL A 84 -2.77 -9.53 -0.08
C VAL A 84 -2.63 -8.16 -0.71
N LEU A 85 -2.97 -7.11 0.03
CA LEU A 85 -2.65 -5.72 -0.31
C LEU A 85 -1.64 -5.17 0.71
N CYS A 86 -0.50 -4.70 0.23
CA CYS A 86 0.51 -4.00 1.00
C CYS A 86 0.54 -2.52 0.56
N ASN A 87 -0.11 -1.65 1.33
CA ASN A 87 -0.06 -0.21 1.13
C ASN A 87 1.26 0.34 1.70
N VAL A 88 2.27 0.54 0.86
CA VAL A 88 3.59 1.07 1.26
C VAL A 88 3.88 2.44 0.67
N ALA A 89 3.25 2.80 -0.46
CA ALA A 89 3.37 4.13 -1.07
C ALA A 89 3.13 5.24 -0.04
N GLY A 90 4.05 6.20 -0.01
CA GLY A 90 3.95 7.34 0.90
C GLY A 90 5.10 8.32 0.71
N ILE A 91 4.85 9.56 1.09
CA ILE A 91 5.82 10.65 1.07
C ILE A 91 5.96 11.27 2.46
N GLY A 92 7.12 11.88 2.70
CA GLY A 92 7.40 12.67 3.89
C GLY A 92 7.62 14.13 3.56
N GLY A 93 7.54 14.98 4.58
CA GLY A 93 7.83 16.40 4.50
C GLY A 93 8.05 16.95 5.91
N PHE A 94 9.14 17.69 6.10
CA PHE A 94 9.52 18.23 7.40
C PHE A 94 9.65 19.75 7.33
N ALA A 95 8.78 20.44 8.07
CA ALA A 95 8.81 21.89 8.24
C ALA A 95 8.12 22.28 9.55
N GLU A 96 8.49 23.41 10.13
CA GLU A 96 7.66 24.04 11.15
C GLU A 96 6.26 24.27 10.60
N SER A 97 5.23 23.95 11.39
CA SER A 97 3.85 23.85 10.87
C SER A 97 3.29 25.17 10.33
N HIS A 98 3.84 26.31 10.74
CA HIS A 98 3.45 27.63 10.23
C HIS A 98 4.21 28.05 8.96
N LEU A 99 5.23 27.27 8.55
CA LEU A 99 6.06 27.52 7.37
C LEU A 99 5.83 26.49 6.25
N ILE A 100 5.12 25.39 6.54
CA ILE A 100 4.83 24.39 5.52
C ILE A 100 3.91 24.96 4.44
N ASP A 101 4.25 24.72 3.18
CA ASP A 101 3.36 25.00 2.07
C ASP A 101 2.08 24.15 2.20
N PRO A 102 0.88 24.77 2.22
CA PRO A 102 -0.39 24.04 2.24
C PRO A 102 -0.50 22.96 1.14
N ALA A 103 0.12 23.17 -0.03
CA ALA A 103 0.13 22.18 -1.11
C ALA A 103 0.96 20.94 -0.75
N VAL A 104 2.08 21.09 -0.03
CA VAL A 104 2.89 19.97 0.46
C VAL A 104 2.12 19.18 1.52
N TYR A 105 1.43 19.87 2.43
CA TYR A 105 0.53 19.22 3.39
C TYR A 105 -0.59 18.43 2.68
N ALA A 106 -1.30 19.08 1.75
CA ALA A 106 -2.39 18.45 1.02
C ALA A 106 -1.93 17.22 0.23
N ARG A 107 -0.77 17.30 -0.42
CA ARG A 107 -0.16 16.17 -1.14
C ARG A 107 0.18 15.00 -0.21
N MET A 108 0.71 15.27 0.99
CA MET A 108 0.97 14.21 1.98
C MET A 108 -0.32 13.50 2.40
N ILE A 109 -1.41 14.23 2.63
CA ILE A 109 -2.71 13.62 2.96
C ILE A 109 -3.25 12.82 1.78
N ALA A 110 -3.20 13.39 0.57
CA ALA A 110 -3.71 12.75 -0.65
C ALA A 110 -3.00 11.40 -0.92
N ILE A 111 -1.68 11.35 -0.78
CA ILE A 111 -0.92 10.12 -1.04
C ILE A 111 -1.00 9.16 0.16
N ASN A 112 -0.63 9.61 1.36
CA ASN A 112 -0.42 8.72 2.48
C ASN A 112 -1.73 8.19 3.07
N LEU A 113 -2.77 9.02 3.14
CA LEU A 113 -4.04 8.67 3.77
C LEU A 113 -5.10 8.35 2.72
N THR A 114 -5.44 9.31 1.86
CA THR A 114 -6.48 9.11 0.84
C THR A 114 -6.09 7.96 -0.07
N GLY A 115 -4.86 7.91 -0.56
CA GLY A 115 -4.42 6.82 -1.43
C GLY A 115 -4.45 5.44 -0.79
N THR A 116 -4.09 5.34 0.50
CA THR A 116 -4.27 4.09 1.28
C THR A 116 -5.74 3.68 1.31
N PHE A 117 -6.66 4.63 1.56
CA PHE A 117 -8.10 4.37 1.52
C PHE A 117 -8.57 3.93 0.13
N LEU A 118 -8.11 4.56 -0.95
CA LEU A 118 -8.50 4.21 -2.32
C LEU A 118 -8.11 2.78 -2.67
N MET A 119 -6.88 2.40 -2.36
CA MET A 119 -6.39 1.04 -2.59
C MET A 119 -7.19 0.01 -1.78
N CYS A 120 -7.46 0.29 -0.49
CA CYS A 120 -8.33 -0.57 0.31
C CYS A 120 -9.71 -0.71 -0.33
N ARG A 121 -10.36 0.40 -0.67
CA ARG A 121 -11.69 0.41 -1.27
C ARG A 121 -11.73 -0.43 -2.56
N ALA A 122 -10.71 -0.33 -3.39
CA ALA A 122 -10.68 -1.04 -4.68
C ALA A 122 -10.55 -2.58 -4.51
N VAL A 123 -9.84 -3.06 -3.48
CA VAL A 123 -9.65 -4.51 -3.27
C VAL A 123 -10.72 -5.14 -2.37
N LEU A 124 -11.37 -4.36 -1.51
CA LEU A 124 -12.30 -4.87 -0.50
C LEU A 124 -13.51 -5.64 -1.08
N PRO A 125 -14.19 -5.19 -2.18
CA PRO A 125 -15.37 -5.89 -2.69
C PRO A 125 -15.11 -7.38 -2.97
N GLN A 126 -14.03 -7.71 -3.68
CA GLN A 126 -13.67 -9.10 -3.99
C GLN A 126 -13.23 -9.89 -2.75
N MET A 127 -12.58 -9.26 -1.77
CA MET A 127 -12.19 -9.91 -0.52
C MET A 127 -13.42 -10.23 0.35
N VAL A 128 -14.40 -9.32 0.40
CA VAL A 128 -15.67 -9.48 1.13
C VAL A 128 -16.49 -10.58 0.51
N GLU A 129 -16.65 -10.57 -0.81
CA GLU A 129 -17.38 -11.62 -1.55
C GLU A 129 -16.76 -13.01 -1.32
N ARG A 130 -15.43 -13.11 -1.38
CA ARG A 130 -14.72 -14.40 -1.19
C ARG A 130 -14.57 -14.80 0.27
N GLY A 131 -14.82 -13.88 1.21
CA GLY A 131 -14.57 -14.08 2.64
C GLY A 131 -13.09 -14.33 2.97
N HIS A 132 -12.16 -13.81 2.17
CA HIS A 132 -10.73 -14.00 2.40
C HIS A 132 -9.94 -12.79 1.89
N GLY A 133 -9.02 -12.29 2.71
CA GLY A 133 -8.12 -11.22 2.30
C GLY A 133 -7.26 -10.72 3.44
N VAL A 134 -6.12 -10.12 3.09
CA VAL A 134 -5.20 -9.50 4.04
C VAL A 134 -4.79 -8.14 3.52
N ILE A 135 -5.01 -7.09 4.32
CA ILE A 135 -4.53 -5.75 4.04
C ILE A 135 -3.52 -5.34 5.09
N ILE A 136 -2.36 -4.87 4.65
CA ILE A 136 -1.29 -4.34 5.48
C ILE A 136 -1.06 -2.89 5.09
N ASN A 137 -1.38 -1.98 6.00
CA ASN A 137 -1.16 -0.56 5.82
C ASN A 137 0.15 -0.13 6.49
N THR A 138 1.01 0.57 5.75
CA THR A 138 2.26 1.10 6.31
C THR A 138 1.98 2.44 6.98
N ALA A 139 1.88 2.42 8.31
CA ALA A 139 1.79 3.60 9.15
C ALA A 139 3.22 4.13 9.43
N SER A 140 3.49 4.53 10.67
CA SER A 140 4.80 4.95 11.17
C SER A 140 4.71 5.08 12.70
N THR A 141 5.84 5.04 13.40
CA THR A 141 5.90 5.53 14.79
C THR A 141 5.39 6.97 14.90
N ALA A 142 5.58 7.80 13.86
CA ALA A 142 4.99 9.14 13.75
C ALA A 142 3.45 9.16 13.73
N GLY A 143 2.79 8.03 13.46
CA GLY A 143 1.34 7.89 13.57
C GLY A 143 0.83 7.63 14.99
N ILE A 144 1.75 7.43 15.95
CA ILE A 144 1.46 7.09 17.34
C ILE A 144 2.00 8.18 18.28
N MET A 145 3.14 8.77 17.95
CA MET A 145 3.81 9.81 18.72
C MET A 145 4.18 11.00 17.83
N GLY A 146 4.25 12.19 18.43
CA GLY A 146 4.70 13.39 17.71
C GLY A 146 6.19 13.37 17.42
N GLN A 147 6.58 13.91 16.26
CA GLN A 147 7.97 14.15 15.90
C GLN A 147 8.14 15.62 15.44
N PRO A 148 9.26 16.30 15.77
CA PRO A 148 9.50 17.68 15.36
C PRO A 148 9.31 17.89 13.85
N TRP A 149 8.70 19.02 13.48
CA TRP A 149 8.51 19.47 12.09
C TRP A 149 7.70 18.53 11.19
N SER A 150 7.01 17.55 11.75
CA SER A 150 6.37 16.48 10.96
C SER A 150 4.85 16.47 11.05
N ALA A 151 4.22 17.57 11.47
CA ALA A 151 2.78 17.61 11.75
C ALA A 151 1.92 17.03 10.60
N GLY A 152 2.22 17.37 9.35
CA GLY A 152 1.52 16.80 8.19
C GLY A 152 1.72 15.29 8.03
N TYR A 153 2.96 14.82 8.20
CA TYR A 153 3.29 13.40 8.14
C TYR A 153 2.64 12.62 9.29
N CYS A 154 2.77 13.11 10.54
CA CYS A 154 2.12 12.56 11.73
C CYS A 154 0.61 12.45 11.54
N SER A 155 -0.05 13.54 11.11
CA SER A 155 -1.49 13.54 10.84
C SER A 155 -1.87 12.48 9.80
N SER A 156 -1.11 12.37 8.71
CA SER A 156 -1.38 11.37 7.67
C SER A 156 -1.25 9.93 8.19
N LYS A 157 -0.20 9.63 8.98
CA LYS A 157 0.08 8.28 9.50
C LYS A 157 -0.81 7.91 10.68
N ALA A 158 -1.22 8.87 11.51
CA ALA A 158 -2.25 8.68 12.52
C ALA A 158 -3.61 8.40 11.87
N GLY A 159 -3.91 9.09 10.76
CA GLY A 159 -5.08 8.79 9.92
C GLY A 159 -5.07 7.36 9.39
N VAL A 160 -3.91 6.86 8.92
CA VAL A 160 -3.77 5.46 8.48
C VAL A 160 -4.03 4.47 9.63
N VAL A 161 -3.55 4.77 10.85
CA VAL A 161 -3.85 3.94 12.04
C VAL A 161 -5.36 3.93 12.34
N GLY A 162 -6.01 5.09 12.27
CA GLY A 162 -7.46 5.21 12.46
C GLY A 162 -8.26 4.43 11.39
N LEU A 163 -7.88 4.60 10.11
CA LEU A 163 -8.46 3.90 8.98
C LEU A 163 -8.36 2.38 9.16
N THR A 164 -7.17 1.87 9.50
CA THR A 164 -6.96 0.44 9.74
C THR A 164 -7.90 -0.09 10.83
N LYS A 165 -8.03 0.62 11.96
CA LYS A 165 -8.89 0.20 13.06
C LYS A 165 -10.36 0.16 12.65
N ALA A 166 -10.82 1.17 11.92
CA ALA A 166 -12.20 1.22 11.43
C ALA A 166 -12.49 0.03 10.50
N LEU A 167 -11.69 -0.13 9.45
CA LEU A 167 -11.87 -1.20 8.45
C LEU A 167 -11.76 -2.60 9.07
N ALA A 168 -10.88 -2.81 10.06
CA ALA A 168 -10.71 -4.10 10.72
C ALA A 168 -11.95 -4.56 11.50
N THR A 169 -12.87 -3.66 11.83
CA THR A 169 -14.12 -3.95 12.56
C THR A 169 -15.37 -3.84 11.69
N GLU A 170 -15.21 -3.48 10.42
CA GLU A 170 -16.32 -3.14 9.53
C GLU A 170 -17.04 -4.36 8.94
N TYR A 171 -16.33 -5.48 8.80
CA TYR A 171 -16.82 -6.66 8.08
C TYR A 171 -16.96 -7.88 9.00
N ASP A 172 -18.09 -8.57 8.90
CA ASP A 172 -18.32 -9.89 9.52
C ASP A 172 -17.85 -11.03 8.60
N THR A 173 -16.67 -10.85 8.00
CA THR A 173 -16.01 -11.82 7.12
C THR A 173 -14.55 -11.99 7.54
N PRO A 174 -13.90 -13.14 7.29
CA PRO A 174 -12.55 -13.39 7.79
C PRO A 174 -11.45 -12.70 6.96
N ILE A 175 -11.57 -11.39 6.79
CA ILE A 175 -10.57 -10.48 6.23
C ILE A 175 -9.77 -9.88 7.38
N ARG A 176 -8.45 -9.77 7.21
CA ARG A 176 -7.56 -9.19 8.22
C ARG A 176 -6.99 -7.88 7.72
N ILE A 177 -7.14 -6.81 8.49
CA ILE A 177 -6.62 -5.49 8.14
C ILE A 177 -5.76 -5.01 9.30
N ASN A 178 -4.46 -4.82 9.05
CA ASN A 178 -3.49 -4.47 10.07
C ASN A 178 -2.62 -3.29 9.60
N ALA A 179 -1.97 -2.63 10.56
CA ALA A 179 -0.99 -1.59 10.28
C ALA A 179 0.37 -2.00 10.84
N VAL A 180 1.43 -1.69 10.09
CA VAL A 180 2.82 -1.79 10.58
C VAL A 180 3.35 -0.37 10.74
N SER A 181 4.00 -0.10 11.86
CA SER A 181 4.55 1.22 12.20
C SER A 181 6.08 1.17 12.33
N PRO A 182 6.82 1.20 11.20
CA PRO A 182 8.28 1.28 11.26
C PRO A 182 8.75 2.53 12.03
N GLY A 183 9.86 2.38 12.76
CA GLY A 183 10.64 3.47 13.31
C GLY A 183 11.93 3.70 12.53
N GLY A 184 12.68 4.72 12.91
CA GLY A 184 13.92 5.16 12.25
C GLY A 184 14.06 6.67 12.29
#